data_AF-A0A9N7JKW9-F1
#
_entry.id   AF-A0A9N7JKW9-F1
#
_cell.length_a   1.000
_cell.length_b   1.000
_cell.length_c   1.000
_cell.angle_alpha   90.00
_cell.angle_beta   90.00
_cell.angle_gamma   90.00
#
_symmetry.space_group_name_H-M   'P 1'
#
loop_
_entity.id
_entity.type
_entity.pdbx_description
1 polymer ?
#
loop_
_entity_poly.entity_id
_entity_poly.type
_entity_poly.pdbx_seq_one_letter_code
_entity_poly.pdbx_strand_id
1 'polypeptide(L)'
;MDNNRTKIIEFLQWNDRNGCYTDENCDLEDIPRMTYENAVKYFFGVMNDDFYYSITDNIFELSYDEVIKYAKDNNFYDSTYEKLNLLINNDKPTIEFYKSLV
;
A
#
# COMPACT_ATOMS: atom_id res chain seq x y z
N MET A 1 1.78 18.03 6.31
CA MET A 1 0.86 17.04 5.74
C MET A 1 1.73 15.93 5.18
N ASP A 2 1.59 14.70 5.67
CA ASP A 2 2.58 13.63 5.48
C ASP A 2 2.77 13.27 4.00
N ASN A 3 3.80 13.86 3.40
CA ASN A 3 4.19 13.66 1.99
C ASN A 3 4.34 12.17 1.65
N ASN A 4 4.84 11.38 2.59
CA ASN A 4 5.03 9.94 2.42
C ASN A 4 3.71 9.19 2.28
N ARG A 5 2.69 9.54 3.08
CA ARG A 5 1.37 8.90 3.04
C ARG A 5 0.68 9.15 1.70
N THR A 6 0.71 10.38 1.22
CA THR A 6 0.11 10.75 -0.07
C THR A 6 0.76 9.97 -1.22
N LYS A 7 2.09 9.87 -1.27
CA LYS A 7 2.79 9.10 -2.31
C LYS A 7 2.39 7.61 -2.34
N ILE A 8 2.21 7.00 -1.16
CA ILE A 8 1.77 5.61 -1.07
C ILE A 8 0.35 5.47 -1.61
N ILE A 9 -0.54 6.40 -1.26
CA ILE A 9 -1.93 6.39 -1.73
C ILE A 9 -2.02 6.59 -3.25
N GLU A 10 -1.27 7.52 -3.83
CA GLU A 10 -1.21 7.74 -5.28
C GLU A 10 -0.77 6.46 -6.02
N PHE A 11 0.24 5.76 -5.48
CA PHE A 11 0.66 4.45 -6.01
C PHE A 11 -0.44 3.39 -5.89
N LEU A 12 -1.13 3.32 -4.74
CA LEU A 12 -2.21 2.36 -4.51
C LEU A 12 -3.37 2.62 -5.46
N GLN A 13 -3.76 3.88 -5.66
CA GLN A 13 -4.79 4.30 -6.62
C GLN A 13 -4.43 3.95 -8.06
N TRP A 14 -3.16 4.08 -8.44
CA TRP A 14 -2.70 3.63 -9.75
C TRP A 14 -2.81 2.10 -9.92
N ASN A 15 -2.53 1.32 -8.87
CA ASN A 15 -2.72 -0.14 -8.86
C ASN A 15 -4.19 -0.57 -8.68
N ASP A 16 -5.08 0.36 -8.34
CA ASP A 16 -6.45 0.08 -7.96
C ASP A 16 -7.35 -0.18 -9.16
N ARG A 17 -7.45 -1.45 -9.56
CA ARG A 17 -8.36 -1.86 -10.63
C ARG A 17 -9.84 -1.68 -10.27
N ASN A 18 -10.18 -1.55 -8.98
CA ASN A 18 -11.56 -1.59 -8.48
C ASN A 18 -12.03 -0.28 -7.80
N GLY A 19 -11.15 0.70 -7.58
CA GLY A 19 -11.47 1.99 -6.96
C GLY A 19 -11.69 1.94 -5.43
N CYS A 20 -11.12 0.96 -4.74
CA CYS A 20 -11.22 0.80 -3.29
C CYS A 20 -10.33 1.75 -2.46
N TYR A 21 -9.20 2.23 -2.98
CA TYR A 21 -8.26 3.12 -2.30
C TYR A 21 -8.62 4.60 -2.51
N THR A 22 -9.88 4.96 -2.19
CA THR A 22 -10.39 6.32 -2.35
C THR A 22 -10.10 7.17 -1.11
N ASP A 23 -9.09 8.02 -1.17
CA ASP A 23 -8.83 9.06 -0.16
C ASP A 23 -8.55 10.44 -0.76
N GLU A 24 -8.43 10.58 -2.09
CA GLU A 24 -8.12 11.91 -2.66
C GLU A 24 -9.26 12.91 -2.50
N ASN A 25 -10.51 12.47 -2.27
CA ASN A 25 -11.67 13.36 -2.13
C ASN A 25 -12.78 12.80 -1.20
N CYS A 26 -12.45 11.93 -0.23
CA CYS A 26 -13.47 11.48 0.73
C CYS A 26 -13.72 12.58 1.78
N ASP A 27 -14.32 13.67 1.33
CA ASP A 27 -14.92 14.72 2.18
C ASP A 27 -16.35 14.35 2.60
N LEU A 28 -16.74 13.08 2.38
CA LEU A 28 -17.94 12.50 2.98
C LEU A 28 -17.77 12.56 4.50
N GLU A 29 -18.56 13.43 5.13
CA GLU A 29 -18.63 13.54 6.59
C GLU A 29 -18.74 12.13 7.20
N ASP A 30 -17.95 11.89 8.25
CA ASP A 30 -17.84 10.64 9.01
C ASP A 30 -17.01 9.47 8.44
N ILE A 31 -16.40 9.57 7.25
CA ILE A 31 -15.45 8.55 6.78
C ILE A 31 -14.01 8.92 7.20
N PRO A 32 -13.33 8.11 8.03
CA PRO A 32 -11.96 8.39 8.43
C PRO A 32 -11.00 8.23 7.26
N ARG A 33 -10.15 9.24 7.05
CA ARG A 33 -9.06 9.21 6.06
C ARG A 33 -8.11 8.06 6.32
N MET A 34 -7.53 7.52 5.24
CA MET A 34 -6.57 6.42 5.35
C MET A 34 -5.31 6.87 6.11
N THR A 35 -4.99 6.17 7.20
CA THR A 35 -3.78 6.39 7.99
C THR A 35 -2.54 5.94 7.24
N TYR A 36 -1.36 6.45 7.62
CA TYR A 36 -0.09 5.98 7.07
C TYR A 36 0.11 4.47 7.27
N GLU A 37 -0.26 3.95 8.45
CA GLU A 37 -0.19 2.53 8.75
C GLU A 37 -1.03 1.69 7.79
N ASN A 38 -2.28 2.10 7.53
CA ASN A 38 -3.13 1.43 6.55
C ASN A 38 -2.58 1.55 5.13
N ALA A 39 -2.03 2.70 4.75
CA ALA A 39 -1.39 2.88 3.44
C ALA A 39 -0.22 1.89 3.27
N VAL A 40 0.64 1.74 4.28
CA VAL A 40 1.74 0.76 4.28
C VAL A 40 1.19 -0.67 4.26
N LYS A 41 0.14 -0.98 5.02
CA LYS A 41 -0.52 -2.28 5.01
C LYS A 41 -0.94 -2.69 3.59
N TYR A 42 -1.66 -1.80 2.90
CA TYR A 42 -2.14 -2.07 1.56
C TYR A 42 -1.02 -2.10 0.53
N PHE A 43 0.02 -1.30 0.71
CA PHE A 43 1.23 -1.38 -0.11
C PHE A 43 1.83 -2.78 -0.05
N PHE A 44 2.02 -3.34 1.15
CA PHE A 44 2.51 -4.71 1.31
C PHE A 44 1.62 -5.74 0.62
N GLY A 45 0.30 -5.54 0.68
CA GLY A 45 -0.69 -6.31 -0.05
C GLY A 45 -0.48 -6.33 -1.54
N VAL A 46 -0.46 -5.15 -2.16
CA VAL A 46 -0.29 -5.00 -3.61
C VAL A 46 1.06 -5.56 -4.06
N MET A 47 2.12 -5.38 -3.26
CA MET A 47 3.45 -5.85 -3.63
C MET A 47 3.62 -7.37 -3.58
N ASN A 48 2.76 -8.07 -2.83
CA ASN A 48 2.83 -9.51 -2.61
C ASN A 48 1.44 -10.13 -2.72
N ASP A 49 0.67 -9.68 -3.71
CA ASP A 49 -0.75 -9.95 -3.87
C ASP A 49 -1.05 -11.45 -3.95
N ASP A 50 -0.28 -12.20 -4.75
CA ASP A 50 -0.37 -13.67 -4.86
C ASP A 50 -0.33 -14.36 -3.49
N PHE A 51 0.53 -13.88 -2.59
CA PHE A 51 0.67 -14.46 -1.26
C PHE A 51 -0.50 -14.06 -0.35
N TYR A 52 -0.86 -12.77 -0.29
CA TYR A 52 -1.94 -12.34 0.60
C TYR A 52 -3.31 -12.86 0.16
N TYR A 53 -3.56 -13.00 -1.15
CA TYR A 53 -4.76 -13.65 -1.68
C TYR A 53 -4.83 -15.15 -1.38
N SER A 54 -3.69 -15.80 -1.07
CA SER A 54 -3.69 -17.18 -0.58
C SER A 54 -4.12 -17.30 0.90
N ILE A 55 -4.13 -16.20 1.65
CA ILE A 55 -4.48 -16.14 3.08
C ILE A 55 -5.93 -15.67 3.27
N THR A 56 -6.33 -14.61 2.58
CA THR A 56 -7.67 -14.03 2.65
C THR A 56 -8.11 -13.56 1.27
N ASP A 57 -9.41 -13.63 0.99
CA ASP A 57 -10.00 -13.05 -0.21
C ASP A 57 -9.86 -11.52 -0.25
N ASN A 58 -9.66 -10.88 0.91
CA ASN A 58 -9.59 -9.44 1.02
C ASN A 58 -8.61 -8.96 2.10
N ILE A 59 -7.57 -8.25 1.67
CA ILE A 59 -6.56 -7.71 2.59
C ILE A 59 -7.10 -6.70 3.62
N PHE A 60 -8.28 -6.12 3.40
CA PHE A 60 -8.95 -5.29 4.41
C PHE A 60 -9.23 -6.04 5.71
N GLU A 61 -9.32 -7.38 5.66
CA GLU A 61 -9.56 -8.24 6.81
C GLU A 61 -8.32 -8.42 7.71
N LEU A 62 -7.12 -8.23 7.15
CA LEU A 62 -5.88 -8.33 7.92
C LEU A 62 -5.58 -7.03 8.65
N SER A 63 -5.09 -7.16 9.88
CA SER A 63 -4.48 -6.06 10.62
C SER A 63 -3.08 -5.71 10.06
N TYR A 64 -2.58 -4.52 10.38
CA TYR A 64 -1.22 -4.13 10.01
C TYR A 64 -0.18 -5.11 10.58
N ASP A 65 -0.31 -5.47 11.85
CA ASP A 65 0.61 -6.38 12.52
C ASP A 65 0.65 -7.76 11.87
N GLU A 66 -0.51 -8.30 11.46
CA GLU A 66 -0.59 -9.57 10.72
C GLU A 66 0.12 -9.48 9.38
N VAL A 67 -0.14 -8.41 8.61
CA VAL A 67 0.52 -8.19 7.31
C VAL A 67 2.03 -8.13 7.47
N ILE A 68 2.54 -7.35 8.44
CA ILE A 68 3.98 -7.24 8.69
C ILE A 68 4.57 -8.55 9.19
N LYS A 69 3.86 -9.26 10.08
CA LYS A 69 4.29 -10.57 10.56
C LYS A 69 4.42 -11.57 9.42
N TYR A 70 3.41 -11.69 8.56
CA TYR A 70 3.47 -12.60 7.43
C TYR A 70 4.59 -12.25 6.46
N ALA A 71 4.85 -10.96 6.22
CA ALA A 71 5.96 -10.53 5.39
C ALA A 71 7.32 -10.95 5.93
N LYS A 72 7.50 -10.87 7.26
CA LYS A 72 8.73 -11.32 7.93
C LYS A 72 8.85 -12.84 7.90
N ASP A 73 7.78 -13.55 8.25
CA ASP A 73 7.74 -15.01 8.27
C ASP A 73 8.04 -15.63 6.89
N ASN A 74 7.76 -14.89 5.80
CA ASN A 74 7.96 -15.32 4.42
C ASN A 74 9.13 -14.62 3.71
N ASN A 75 9.99 -13.90 4.44
CA ASN A 75 11.22 -13.27 3.93
C ASN A 75 11.06 -12.24 2.81
N PHE A 76 9.91 -11.57 2.71
CA PHE A 76 9.69 -10.48 1.74
C PHE A 76 9.50 -9.11 2.41
N TYR A 77 9.60 -9.03 3.73
CA TYR A 77 9.49 -7.76 4.46
C TYR A 77 10.55 -6.75 4.00
N ASP A 78 11.83 -7.12 4.02
CA ASP A 78 12.92 -6.20 3.72
C ASP A 78 12.86 -5.70 2.28
N SER A 79 12.59 -6.60 1.31
CA SER A 79 12.47 -6.23 -0.10
C SER A 79 11.27 -5.34 -0.36
N THR A 80 10.13 -5.61 0.29
CA THR A 80 8.94 -4.76 0.18
C THR A 80 9.18 -3.39 0.82
N TYR A 81 9.87 -3.36 1.96
CA TYR A 81 10.20 -2.12 2.66
C TYR A 81 11.23 -1.27 1.88
N GLU A 82 12.17 -1.90 1.17
CA GLU A 82 13.06 -1.20 0.25
C GLU A 82 12.29 -0.51 -0.89
N LYS A 83 11.35 -1.22 -1.53
CA LYS A 83 10.46 -0.65 -2.54
C LYS A 83 9.61 0.50 -2.00
N LEU A 84 9.09 0.37 -0.77
CA LEU A 84 8.39 1.45 -0.07
C LEU A 84 9.28 2.68 0.12
N ASN A 85 10.53 2.47 0.55
CA ASN A 85 11.50 3.56 0.72
C ASN A 85 11.83 4.24 -0.62
N LEU A 86 11.97 3.48 -1.71
CA LEU A 86 12.17 4.04 -3.05
C LEU A 86 10.99 4.92 -3.46
N LEU A 87 9.76 4.47 -3.19
CA LEU A 87 8.54 5.23 -3.49
C LEU A 87 8.48 6.55 -2.71
N ILE A 88 8.64 6.51 -1.39
CA ILE A 88 8.51 7.72 -0.55
C ILE A 88 9.63 8.74 -0.78
N ASN A 89 10.82 8.28 -1.17
CA ASN A 89 11.98 9.14 -1.45
C ASN A 89 12.01 9.64 -2.91
N ASN A 90 11.11 9.18 -3.77
CA ASN A 90 10.99 9.70 -5.13
C ASN A 90 10.15 11.00 -5.10
N ASP A 91 10.75 12.13 -5.49
CA ASP A 91 10.09 13.44 -5.47
C ASP A 91 8.95 13.56 -6.48
N LYS A 92 9.08 12.88 -7.63
CA LYS A 92 8.09 12.89 -8.72
C LYS A 92 7.99 11.49 -9.33
N PRO A 93 7.27 10.57 -8.67
CA PRO A 93 7.06 9.24 -9.19
C PRO A 93 6.36 9.31 -10.56
N THR A 94 6.84 8.54 -11.53
CA THR A 94 6.17 8.40 -12.84
C THR A 94 5.45 7.06 -12.93
N ILE A 95 4.58 6.92 -13.93
CA ILE A 95 3.92 5.63 -14.20
C ILE A 95 4.94 4.53 -14.50
N GLU A 96 6.02 4.86 -15.24
CA GLU A 96 7.11 3.93 -15.51
C GLU A 96 7.82 3.49 -14.23
N PHE A 97 8.01 4.42 -13.28
CA PHE A 97 8.56 4.09 -11.98
C PHE A 97 7.61 3.16 -11.20
N TYR A 98 6.31 3.42 -11.18
CA TYR A 98 5.34 2.52 -10.55
C TYR A 98 5.38 1.11 -11.14
N LYS A 99 5.40 1.00 -12.48
CA LYS A 99 5.56 -0.29 -13.17
C LYS A 99 6.87 -1.00 -12.83
N SER A 100 7.93 -0.26 -12.51
CA SER A 100 9.22 -0.86 -12.12
C SER A 100 9.24 -1.39 -10.69
N LEU A 101 8.31 -0.94 -9.84
CA LEU A 101 8.19 -1.44 -8.47
C LEU A 101 7.52 -2.80 -8.43
N VAL A 102 6.43 -3.00 -9.18
CA VAL A 102 5.57 -4.20 -9.14
C VAL A 102 6.23 -5.37 -9.89
#